data_AF-A0A645HSQ9-F1
#
_entry.id   AF-A0A645HSQ9-F1
#
_cell.length_a   1.000
_cell.length_b   1.000
_cell.length_c   1.000
_cell.angle_alpha   90.00
_cell.angle_beta   90.00
_cell.angle_gamma   90.00
#
_symmetry.space_group_name_H-M   'P 1'
#
loop_
_entity.id
_entity.type
_entity.pdbx_description
1 polymer ?
#
loop_
_entity_poly.entity_id
_entity_poly.type
_entity_poly.pdbx_seq_one_letter_code
_entity_poly.pdbx_strand_id
1 'polypeptide(L)'
;MISEGMSMEDILKYIFEDMDLKIHEELTPEYKCDCSRERVERALISIGKKDLQELHEEGKSEELLCHFCNKAYLFTNENIGNLLEELNQESL
;
A
#
# COMPACT_ATOMS: atom_id res chain seq x y z
N MET A 1 11.39 -2.10 29.80
CA MET A 1 10.00 -1.64 30.03
C MET A 1 9.00 -2.36 29.11
N ILE A 2 8.92 -2.08 27.79
CA ILE A 2 8.01 -2.83 26.89
C ILE A 2 8.38 -4.32 26.83
N SER A 3 9.67 -4.63 26.69
CA SER A 3 10.18 -6.02 26.71
C SER A 3 9.98 -6.75 28.04
N GLU A 4 9.67 -6.02 29.11
CA GLU A 4 9.36 -6.56 30.44
C GLU A 4 7.85 -6.78 30.62
N GLY A 5 7.05 -6.54 29.56
CA GLY A 5 5.61 -6.75 29.56
C GLY A 5 4.79 -5.61 30.16
N MET A 6 5.40 -4.45 30.44
CA MET A 6 4.67 -3.27 30.92
C MET A 6 3.73 -2.74 29.84
N SER A 7 2.50 -2.35 30.23
CA SER A 7 1.59 -1.64 29.33
C SER A 7 2.06 -0.21 29.05
N MET A 8 1.44 0.46 28.08
CA MET A 8 1.74 1.88 27.82
C MET A 8 1.39 2.75 29.02
N GLU A 9 0.29 2.47 29.72
CA GLU A 9 -0.13 3.17 30.93
C GLU A 9 0.86 2.94 32.08
N ASP A 10 1.39 1.73 32.22
CA ASP A 10 2.41 1.43 33.24
C ASP A 10 3.70 2.22 32.98
N ILE A 11 4.10 2.31 31.71
CA ILE A 11 5.27 3.10 31.30
C ILE A 11 5.03 4.58 31.57
N LEU A 12 3.85 5.11 31.25
CA LEU A 12 3.50 6.50 31.52
C LEU A 12 3.47 6.78 33.03
N LYS A 13 2.82 5.93 33.83
CA LYS A 13 2.81 6.07 35.31
C LYS A 13 4.23 6.03 35.88
N TYR A 14 5.10 5.18 35.37
CA TYR A 14 6.50 5.11 35.79
C TYR A 14 7.26 6.40 35.45
N ILE A 15 7.06 6.95 34.26
CA ILE A 15 7.77 8.19 33.82
C ILE A 15 7.29 9.42 34.59
N PHE A 16 5.99 9.51 34.88
CA PHE A 16 5.37 10.68 35.48
C PHE A 16 5.31 10.65 37.02
N GLU A 17 5.57 9.50 37.64
CA GLU A 17 5.66 9.30 39.10
C GLU A 17 4.53 10.04 39.87
N ASP A 18 4.88 11.05 40.66
CA ASP A 18 3.99 11.82 41.54
C ASP A 18 3.17 12.91 40.82
N MET A 19 3.32 13.05 39.50
CA MET A 19 2.53 14.00 38.72
C MET A 19 1.09 13.50 38.53
N ASP A 20 0.13 14.44 38.50
CA ASP A 20 -1.29 14.15 38.23
C ASP A 20 -1.50 13.82 36.74
N LEU A 21 -1.08 12.62 36.33
CA LEU A 21 -1.23 12.11 34.96
C LEU A 21 -2.70 11.93 34.60
N LYS A 22 -3.14 12.60 33.52
CA LYS A 22 -4.49 12.47 32.96
C LYS A 22 -4.43 11.93 31.54
N ILE A 23 -4.96 10.72 31.35
CA ILE A 23 -5.14 10.13 30.04
C ILE A 23 -6.50 10.58 29.51
N HIS A 24 -6.51 11.28 28.39
CA HIS A 24 -7.73 11.82 27.79
C HIS A 24 -8.39 10.85 26.80
N GLU A 25 -7.59 10.10 26.05
CA GLU A 25 -8.03 9.17 25.02
C GLU A 25 -7.00 8.04 24.90
N GLU A 26 -7.48 6.85 24.55
CA GLU A 26 -6.68 5.69 24.22
C GLU A 26 -7.03 5.26 22.79
N LEU A 27 -6.00 4.91 22.02
CA LEU A 27 -6.16 4.39 20.67
C LEU A 27 -5.20 3.25 20.44
N THR A 28 -5.70 2.18 19.82
CA THR A 28 -4.87 1.05 19.40
C THR A 28 -4.37 1.30 17.99
N PRO A 29 -3.07 1.54 17.77
CA PRO A 29 -2.54 1.70 16.42
C PRO A 29 -2.66 0.37 15.67
N GLU A 30 -3.22 0.44 14.47
CA GLU A 30 -3.31 -0.70 13.56
C GLU A 30 -2.43 -0.45 12.33
N TYR A 31 -1.79 -1.51 11.84
CA TYR A 31 -1.13 -1.45 10.55
C TYR A 31 -2.18 -1.43 9.43
N LYS A 32 -2.22 -0.37 8.64
CA LYS A 32 -3.14 -0.21 7.51
C LYS A 32 -2.41 0.35 6.28
N CYS A 33 -2.60 -0.31 5.15
CA CYS A 33 -2.17 0.18 3.84
C CYS A 33 -3.40 0.46 2.97
N ASP A 34 -3.36 1.56 2.21
CA ASP A 34 -4.45 2.02 1.35
C ASP A 34 -4.21 1.69 -0.13
N CYS A 35 -3.34 0.72 -0.43
CA CYS A 35 -3.13 0.26 -1.79
C CYS A 35 -4.39 -0.42 -2.36
N SER A 36 -4.69 -0.13 -3.61
CA SER A 36 -5.80 -0.70 -4.36
C SER A 36 -5.33 -1.13 -5.73
N ARG A 37 -6.16 -1.90 -6.46
CA ARG A 37 -5.85 -2.35 -7.80
C ARG A 37 -5.62 -1.14 -8.72
N GLU A 38 -6.50 -0.16 -8.66
CA GLU A 38 -6.48 1.07 -9.47
C GLU A 38 -5.24 1.92 -9.17
N ARG A 39 -4.79 1.95 -7.91
CA ARG A 39 -3.54 2.65 -7.52
C ARG A 39 -2.31 1.98 -8.12
N VAL A 40 -2.28 0.65 -8.12
CA VAL A 40 -1.17 -0.13 -8.69
C VAL A 40 -1.22 -0.08 -10.22
N GLU A 41 -2.39 -0.05 -10.83
CA GLU A 41 -2.58 0.17 -12.27
C GLU A 41 -1.98 1.49 -12.74
N ARG A 42 -2.21 2.58 -12.01
CA ARG A 42 -1.56 3.86 -12.33
C ARG A 42 -0.04 3.80 -12.26
N ALA A 43 0.51 3.01 -11.34
CA ALA A 43 1.95 2.79 -11.28
C ALA A 43 2.44 1.97 -12.49
N LEU A 44 1.70 0.93 -12.89
CA LEU A 44 1.98 0.15 -14.10
C LEU A 44 1.89 1.02 -15.36
N ILE A 45 0.87 1.87 -15.49
CA ILE A 45 0.72 2.84 -16.59
C ILE A 45 1.91 3.80 -16.69
N SER A 46 2.50 4.17 -15.55
CA SER A 46 3.57 5.17 -15.50
C SER A 46 4.87 4.73 -16.19
N ILE A 47 5.05 3.44 -16.51
CA ILE A 47 6.19 2.97 -17.33
C ILE A 47 6.09 3.48 -18.78
N GLY A 48 4.89 3.84 -19.24
CA GLY A 48 4.63 4.40 -20.55
C GLY A 48 4.00 3.40 -21.53
N LYS A 49 3.27 3.94 -22.52
CA LYS A 49 2.50 3.16 -23.49
C LYS A 49 3.35 2.17 -24.29
N LYS A 50 4.56 2.59 -24.70
CA LYS A 50 5.46 1.75 -25.50
C LYS A 50 5.82 0.47 -24.74
N ASP A 51 6.28 0.60 -23.50
CA ASP A 51 6.73 -0.52 -22.69
C ASP A 51 5.54 -1.44 -22.32
N LEU A 52 4.36 -0.85 -22.06
CA LEU A 52 3.13 -1.63 -21.88
C LEU A 52 2.71 -2.41 -23.14
N GLN A 53 2.86 -1.82 -24.33
CA GLN A 53 2.59 -2.51 -25.59
C GLN A 53 3.54 -3.69 -25.78
N GLU A 54 4.84 -3.51 -25.53
CA GLU A 54 5.82 -4.59 -25.61
C GLU A 54 5.45 -5.74 -24.64
N LEU A 55 5.09 -5.43 -23.38
CA LEU A 55 4.63 -6.44 -22.42
C LEU A 55 3.38 -7.21 -22.90
N HIS A 56 2.44 -6.51 -23.54
CA HIS A 56 1.23 -7.13 -24.08
C HIS A 56 1.54 -8.03 -25.29
N GLU A 57 2.35 -7.56 -26.23
CA GLU A 57 2.73 -8.30 -27.44
C GLU A 57 3.53 -9.58 -27.11
N GLU A 58 4.34 -9.55 -26.06
CA GLU A 58 5.07 -10.72 -25.56
C GLU A 58 4.17 -11.77 -24.88
N GLY A 59 2.86 -11.48 -24.69
CA GLY A 59 1.93 -12.41 -24.07
C GLY A 59 2.16 -12.58 -22.55
N LYS A 60 2.92 -11.67 -21.93
CA LYS A 60 3.36 -11.81 -20.53
C LYS A 60 2.29 -11.36 -19.55
N SER A 61 2.41 -11.86 -18.33
CA SER A 61 1.71 -11.37 -17.14
C SER A 61 2.74 -10.84 -16.16
N GLU A 62 2.41 -9.76 -15.46
CA GLU A 62 3.31 -9.10 -14.52
C GLU A 62 2.74 -9.14 -13.11
N GLU A 63 3.58 -9.44 -12.12
CA GLU A 63 3.21 -9.34 -10.71
C GLU A 63 3.83 -8.09 -10.10
N LEU A 64 2.98 -7.17 -9.62
CA LEU A 64 3.42 -5.99 -8.90
C LEU A 64 3.15 -6.14 -7.41
N LEU A 65 4.17 -5.90 -6.61
CA LEU A 65 4.06 -5.84 -5.16
C LEU A 65 3.86 -4.39 -4.72
N CYS A 66 2.89 -4.15 -3.84
CA CYS A 66 2.82 -2.87 -3.14
C CYS A 66 4.09 -2.69 -2.30
N HIS A 67 4.85 -1.62 -2.53
CA HIS A 67 6.09 -1.36 -1.81
C HIS A 67 5.91 -1.17 -0.29
N PHE A 68 4.69 -0.85 0.16
CA PHE A 68 4.40 -0.60 1.59
C PHE A 68 3.94 -1.84 2.35
N CYS A 69 3.05 -2.65 1.76
CA CYS A 69 2.45 -3.80 2.42
C CYS A 69 2.77 -5.16 1.79
N ASN A 70 3.55 -5.17 0.71
CA ASN A 70 3.91 -6.37 -0.07
C ASN A 70 2.72 -7.17 -0.62
N LYS A 71 1.52 -6.59 -0.64
CA LYS A 71 0.39 -7.23 -1.33
C LYS A 71 0.69 -7.35 -2.82
N ALA A 72 0.53 -8.57 -3.34
CA ALA A 72 0.73 -8.88 -4.74
C ALA A 72 -0.52 -8.58 -5.58
N TYR A 73 -0.29 -8.03 -6.77
CA TYR A 73 -1.29 -7.73 -7.78
C TYR A 73 -0.84 -8.33 -9.10
N LEU A 74 -1.54 -9.37 -9.56
CA LEU A 74 -1.27 -10.00 -10.85
C LEU A 74 -1.99 -9.25 -11.98
N PHE A 75 -1.23 -8.82 -12.97
CA PHE A 75 -1.71 -8.23 -14.21
C PHE A 75 -1.58 -9.25 -15.32
N THR A 76 -2.69 -9.85 -15.73
CA THR A 76 -2.70 -10.75 -16.88
C THR A 76 -2.47 -9.97 -18.16
N ASN A 77 -2.10 -10.68 -19.23
CA ASN A 77 -1.98 -10.08 -20.56
C ASN A 77 -3.27 -9.35 -21.01
N GLU A 78 -4.44 -9.90 -20.67
CA GLU A 78 -5.75 -9.26 -20.89
C GLU A 78 -5.89 -7.97 -20.07
N ASN A 79 -5.46 -7.95 -18.82
CA ASN A 79 -5.49 -6.72 -18.02
C ASN A 79 -4.62 -5.62 -18.65
N ILE A 80 -3.42 -5.97 -19.11
CA ILE A 80 -2.52 -5.03 -19.79
C ILE A 80 -3.17 -4.51 -21.09
N GLY A 81 -3.84 -5.39 -21.84
CA GLY A 81 -4.63 -5.02 -23.02
C GLY A 81 -5.72 -3.97 -22.70
N ASN A 82 -6.49 -4.20 -21.64
CA ASN A 82 -7.53 -3.25 -21.20
C ASN A 82 -6.94 -1.88 -20.80
N LEU A 83 -5.80 -1.86 -20.09
CA LEU A 83 -5.12 -0.61 -19.74
C LEU A 83 -4.66 0.17 -20.98
N LEU A 84 -4.20 -0.53 -22.03
CA LEU A 84 -3.84 0.09 -23.31
C LEU A 84 -5.07 0.69 -24.03
N GLU A 85 -6.21 0.02 -23.97
CA GLU A 85 -7.47 0.55 -24.53
C GLU A 85 -7.93 1.82 -23.82
N GLU A 86 -7.90 1.83 -22.48
CA GLU A 86 -8.26 3.00 -21.66
C GLU A 86 -7.38 4.22 -22.00
N LEU A 87 -6.06 4.03 -22.10
CA LEU A 87 -5.11 5.09 -22.50
C LEU A 87 -5.39 5.67 -23.89
N ASN A 88 -5.92 4.86 -24.81
CA ASN A 88 -6.27 5.30 -26.15
C ASN A 88 -7.58 6.10 -26.19
N GLN A 89 -8.49 5.84 -25.25
CA GLN A 89 -9.77 6.55 -25.14
C GLN A 89 -9.63 7.93 -24.49
N GLU A 90 -8.68 8.12 -23.57
CA GLU A 90 -8.40 9.43 -22.95
C GLU A 90 -7.61 10.39 -23.86
N SER A 91 -7.09 9.89 -24.99
CA SER A 91 -6.35 10.67 -25.99
C SER A 91 -7.24 11.30 -27.09
N LEU A 92 -8.57 11.19 -26.95
CA LEU A 92 -9.61 11.69 -27.85
C LEU A 92 -10.48 12.74 -27.13
#